data_AF-A0A0A8EPF6-F1
#
_entry.id   AF-A0A0A8EPF6-F1
#
_cell.length_a   1.000
_cell.length_b   1.000
_cell.length_c   1.000
_cell.angle_alpha   90.00
_cell.angle_beta   90.00
_cell.angle_gamma   90.00
#
_symmetry.space_group_name_H-M   'P 1'
#
loop_
_entity.id
_entity.type
_entity.pdbx_description
1 polymer ?
#
loop_
_entity_poly.entity_id
_entity_poly.type
_entity_poly.pdbx_seq_one_letter_code
_entity_poly.pdbx_strand_id
1 'polypeptide(L)'
;MLRARDAMDRAYAQPLDVPALARIAHVSQAHFTRTFRATFGETPHRYLQRRRVERAMFLLRETDRSVTDICFEVGFGSPGTFSRTFRDIVGRSPRTYRKETPATGVPTCFAMAWMRPSS
;
A
#
# COMPACT_ATOMS: atom_id res chain seq x y z
N MET A 1 13.61 -14.90 -0.27
CA MET A 1 13.17 -13.49 -0.11
C MET A 1 11.80 -13.21 -0.73
N LEU A 2 11.50 -13.64 -1.96
CA LEU A 2 10.19 -13.43 -2.60
C LEU A 2 9.01 -13.89 -1.72
N ARG A 3 9.05 -15.12 -1.17
CA ARG A 3 8.00 -15.63 -0.27
C ARG A 3 7.71 -14.72 0.94
N ALA A 4 8.72 -14.06 1.50
CA ALA A 4 8.53 -13.14 2.62
C ALA A 4 7.87 -11.83 2.15
N ARG A 5 8.27 -11.30 0.98
CA ARG A 5 7.58 -10.17 0.36
C ARG A 5 6.12 -10.48 0.06
N ASP A 6 5.84 -11.66 -0.52
CA ASP A 6 4.46 -12.10 -0.81
C ASP A 6 3.62 -12.23 0.47
N ALA A 7 4.23 -12.71 1.57
CA ALA A 7 3.58 -12.76 2.87
C ALA A 7 3.25 -11.35 3.40
N MET A 8 4.18 -10.39 3.27
CA MET A 8 3.92 -8.99 3.63
C MET A 8 2.83 -8.37 2.76
N ASP A 9 2.80 -8.66 1.46
CA ASP A 9 1.80 -8.14 0.52
C ASP A 9 0.41 -8.70 0.80
N ARG A 10 0.28 -9.95 1.25
CA ARG A 10 -1.01 -10.53 1.65
C ARG A 10 -1.51 -10.03 3.00
N ALA A 11 -0.59 -9.77 3.92
CA ALA A 11 -0.89 -9.38 5.30
C ALA A 11 -0.57 -7.89 5.57
N TYR A 12 -0.65 -7.01 4.56
CA TYR A 12 -0.17 -5.63 4.67
C TYR A 12 -0.85 -4.83 5.80
N ALA A 13 -2.10 -5.15 6.15
CA ALA A 13 -2.85 -4.48 7.21
C ALA A 13 -2.43 -4.95 8.61
N GLN A 14 -1.76 -6.08 8.73
CA GLN A 14 -1.33 -6.64 10.01
C GLN A 14 -0.01 -6.01 10.49
N PRO A 15 0.27 -6.00 11.80
CA PRO A 15 1.57 -5.60 12.33
C PRO A 15 2.72 -6.38 11.70
N LEU A 16 3.87 -5.73 11.54
CA LEU A 16 5.06 -6.36 10.95
C LEU A 16 5.67 -7.37 11.93
N ASP A 17 5.66 -8.66 11.57
CA ASP A 17 6.33 -9.73 12.31
C ASP A 17 7.62 -10.16 11.59
N VAL A 18 8.74 -9.53 11.98
CA VAL A 18 10.08 -9.86 11.45
C VAL A 18 10.48 -11.31 11.75
N PRO A 19 10.31 -11.85 12.98
CA PRO A 19 10.52 -13.27 13.25
C PRO A 19 9.80 -14.22 12.29
N ALA A 20 8.51 -14.01 12.02
CA ALA A 20 7.76 -14.83 11.09
C ALA A 20 8.29 -14.73 9.65
N LEU A 21 8.57 -13.52 9.18
CA LEU A 21 9.09 -13.30 7.82
C LEU A 21 10.49 -13.91 7.63
N ALA A 22 11.34 -13.85 8.65
CA ALA A 22 12.65 -14.49 8.64
C ALA A 22 12.54 -16.01 8.47
N ARG A 23 11.60 -16.65 9.18
CA ARG A 23 11.30 -18.08 9.03
C ARG A 23 10.82 -18.42 7.62
N ILE A 24 9.90 -17.64 7.06
CA ILE A 24 9.40 -17.81 5.68
C ILE A 24 10.53 -17.69 4.65
N ALA A 25 11.51 -16.83 4.92
CA ALA A 25 12.66 -16.61 4.05
C ALA A 25 13.85 -17.55 4.29
N HIS A 26 13.77 -18.46 5.28
CA HIS A 26 14.86 -19.34 5.71
C HIS A 26 16.16 -18.60 6.07
N VAL A 27 16.04 -17.44 6.73
CA VAL A 27 17.18 -16.68 7.26
C VAL A 27 17.00 -16.39 8.75
N SER A 28 18.10 -16.11 9.45
CA SER A 28 18.01 -15.64 10.82
C SER A 28 17.42 -14.22 10.88
N GLN A 29 16.75 -13.90 11.99
CA GLN A 29 16.12 -12.59 12.19
C GLN A 29 17.11 -11.43 12.07
N ALA A 30 18.32 -11.61 12.63
CA ALA A 30 19.40 -10.62 12.57
C ALA A 30 19.89 -10.34 11.14
N HIS A 31 19.73 -11.29 10.21
CA HIS A 31 20.11 -11.13 8.82
C HIS A 31 18.95 -10.65 7.95
N PHE A 32 17.70 -10.96 8.33
CA PHE A 32 16.53 -10.69 7.53
C PHE A 32 16.45 -9.24 7.03
N THR A 33 16.52 -8.25 7.92
CA THR A 33 16.40 -6.83 7.53
C THR A 33 17.48 -6.40 6.54
N ARG A 34 18.73 -6.86 6.74
CA ARG A 34 19.84 -6.52 5.85
C ARG A 34 19.66 -7.17 4.48
N THR A 35 19.34 -8.47 4.46
CA THR A 35 19.15 -9.22 3.22
C THR A 35 17.93 -8.72 2.46
N PHE A 36 16.84 -8.39 3.15
CA PHE A 36 15.64 -7.79 2.54
C PHE A 36 15.98 -6.46 1.88
N ARG A 37 16.70 -5.56 2.58
CA ARG A 37 17.15 -4.29 2.00
C ARG A 37 18.10 -4.49 0.82
N ALA A 38 19.04 -5.42 0.91
CA ALA A 38 19.94 -5.73 -0.21
C ALA A 38 19.18 -6.26 -1.43
N THR A 39 18.07 -6.97 -1.22
CA THR A 39 17.26 -7.58 -2.30
C THR A 39 16.26 -6.58 -2.90
N PHE A 40 15.62 -5.74 -2.09
CA PHE A 40 14.49 -4.89 -2.50
C PHE A 40 14.76 -3.39 -2.42
N GLY A 41 15.97 -2.97 -2.03
CA GLY A 41 16.39 -1.56 -1.95
C GLY A 41 15.91 -0.80 -0.71
N GLU A 42 14.97 -1.35 0.06
CA GLU A 42 14.39 -0.70 1.24
C GLU A 42 14.22 -1.65 2.43
N THR A 43 14.05 -1.11 3.64
CA THR A 43 13.82 -1.94 4.82
C THR A 43 12.40 -2.54 4.81
N PRO A 44 12.17 -3.69 5.47
CA PRO A 44 10.83 -4.30 5.56
C PRO A 44 9.76 -3.33 6.09
N HIS A 45 10.13 -2.49 7.08
CA HIS A 45 9.20 -1.49 7.61
C HIS A 45 8.85 -0.43 6.56
N ARG A 46 9.82 0.13 5.81
CA ARG A 46 9.52 1.10 4.75
C ARG A 46 8.69 0.50 3.63
N TYR A 47 9.01 -0.72 3.23
CA TYR A 47 8.21 -1.48 2.26
C TYR A 47 6.75 -1.59 2.71
N LEU A 48 6.50 -2.05 3.94
CA LEU A 48 5.16 -2.20 4.46
C LEU A 48 4.40 -0.86 4.50
N GLN A 49 5.04 0.21 4.96
CA GLN A 49 4.42 1.55 4.98
C GLN A 49 4.03 2.01 3.58
N ARG A 50 4.91 1.80 2.58
CA ARG A 50 4.62 2.11 1.18
C ARG A 50 3.44 1.31 0.65
N ARG A 51 3.39 0.01 0.90
CA ARG A 51 2.26 -0.85 0.47
C ARG A 51 0.93 -0.43 1.10
N ARG A 52 0.93 -0.06 2.37
CA ARG A 52 -0.27 0.47 3.05
C ARG A 52 -0.72 1.80 2.46
N VAL A 53 0.21 2.70 2.14
CA VAL A 53 -0.10 3.98 1.48
C VAL A 53 -0.64 3.77 0.07
N GLU A 54 -0.05 2.87 -0.72
CA GLU A 54 -0.57 2.51 -2.05
C GLU A 54 -2.01 2.00 -1.97
N ARG A 55 -2.32 1.14 -0.98
CA ARG A 55 -3.69 0.68 -0.76
C ARG A 55 -4.61 1.83 -0.31
N ALA A 56 -4.14 2.72 0.55
CA ALA A 56 -4.91 3.88 0.97
C ALA A 56 -5.23 4.82 -0.20
N MET A 57 -4.29 5.05 -1.12
CA MET A 57 -4.52 5.83 -2.33
C MET A 57 -5.65 5.24 -3.17
N PHE A 58 -5.66 3.92 -3.35
CA PHE A 58 -6.76 3.23 -4.03
C PHE A 58 -8.10 3.47 -3.32
N LEU A 59 -8.19 3.22 -2.00
CA LEU A 59 -9.42 3.40 -1.24
C LEU A 59 -9.91 4.86 -1.22
N LEU A 60 -8.99 5.83 -1.19
CA LEU A 60 -9.32 7.25 -1.22
C LEU A 60 -9.96 7.68 -2.54
N ARG A 61 -9.60 7.04 -3.66
CA ARG A 61 -10.13 7.31 -5.00
C ARG A 61 -11.43 6.57 -5.27
N GLU A 62 -11.49 5.29 -4.91
CA GLU A 62 -12.59 4.41 -5.32
C GLU A 62 -13.75 4.36 -4.31
N THR A 63 -13.62 5.00 -3.14
CA THR A 63 -14.63 4.94 -2.08
C THR A 63 -14.83 6.27 -1.35
N ASP A 64 -16.03 6.45 -0.81
CA ASP A 64 -16.40 7.60 0.03
C ASP A 64 -16.08 7.40 1.53
N ARG A 65 -15.39 6.31 1.89
CA ARG A 65 -15.05 6.00 3.30
C ARG A 65 -14.27 7.14 3.95
N SER A 66 -14.43 7.35 5.25
CA SER A 66 -13.69 8.42 5.92
C SER A 66 -12.18 8.15 5.89
N VAL A 67 -11.36 9.21 5.92
CA VAL A 67 -9.91 9.09 5.98
C VAL A 67 -9.46 8.33 7.23
N THR A 68 -10.22 8.46 8.33
CA THR A 68 -9.98 7.75 9.59
C THR A 68 -10.24 6.25 9.44
N ASP A 69 -11.33 5.85 8.77
CA ASP A 69 -11.64 4.44 8.55
C ASP A 69 -10.58 3.79 7.65
N ILE A 70 -10.19 4.47 6.57
CA ILE A 70 -9.13 4.01 5.66
C ILE A 70 -7.80 3.85 6.40
N CYS A 71 -7.48 4.78 7.31
CA CYS A 71 -6.27 4.70 8.14
C CYS A 71 -6.20 3.38 8.92
N PHE A 72 -7.28 3.03 9.62
CA PHE A 72 -7.33 1.79 10.40
C PHE A 72 -7.43 0.55 9.49
N GLU A 73 -8.18 0.62 8.39
CA GLU A 73 -8.33 -0.47 7.42
C GLU A 73 -7.00 -0.89 6.80
N VAL A 74 -6.12 0.06 6.47
CA VAL A 74 -4.79 -0.26 5.93
C VAL A 74 -3.75 -0.56 7.02
N GLY A 75 -4.16 -0.61 8.29
CA GLY A 75 -3.33 -1.10 9.40
C GLY A 75 -2.50 -0.05 10.13
N PHE A 76 -2.79 1.25 10.00
CA PHE A 76 -2.16 2.27 10.86
C PHE A 76 -2.86 2.33 12.21
N GLY A 77 -2.09 2.43 13.29
CA GLY A 77 -2.62 2.57 14.64
C GLY A 77 -3.07 3.98 15.02
N SER A 78 -2.80 5.00 14.19
CA SER A 78 -3.27 6.36 14.44
C SER A 78 -3.38 7.20 13.17
N PRO A 79 -4.41 8.07 13.05
CA PRO A 79 -4.56 9.01 11.93
C PRO A 79 -3.39 9.98 11.77
N GLY A 80 -2.74 10.36 12.88
CA GLY A 80 -1.58 11.25 12.86
C GLY A 80 -0.35 10.63 12.20
N THR A 81 -0.06 9.36 12.51
CA THR A 81 1.04 8.62 11.87
C THR A 81 0.74 8.37 10.40
N PHE A 82 -0.48 7.93 10.10
CA PHE A 82 -0.94 7.76 8.73
C PHE A 82 -0.78 9.04 7.90
N SER A 83 -1.28 10.18 8.39
CA SER A 83 -1.24 11.43 7.63
C SER A 83 0.18 11.91 7.34
N ARG A 84 1.11 11.74 8.29
CA ARG A 84 2.53 12.06 8.08
C ARG A 84 3.15 11.13 7.05
N THR A 85 3.06 9.82 7.27
CA THR A 85 3.64 8.82 6.35
C THR A 85 3.06 8.91 4.95
N PHE A 86 1.76 9.15 4.81
CA PHE A 86 1.12 9.36 3.52
C PHE A 86 1.69 10.60 2.83
N ARG A 87 1.81 11.72 3.52
CA ARG A 87 2.40 12.94 2.94
C ARG A 87 3.88 12.76 2.59
N ASP A 88 4.65 12.07 3.41
CA ASP A 88 6.07 11.84 3.15
C ASP A 88 6.29 10.99 1.89
N ILE A 89 5.35 10.10 1.57
CA ILE A 89 5.42 9.21 0.38
C ILE A 89 4.75 9.84 -0.85
N VAL A 90 3.61 10.52 -0.68
CA VAL A 90 2.75 11.01 -1.79
C VAL A 90 2.93 12.51 -2.06
N GLY A 91 3.57 13.24 -1.15
CA GLY A 91 3.82 14.70 -1.25
C GLY A 91 2.66 15.59 -0.77
N ARG A 92 1.48 15.03 -0.51
CA ARG A 92 0.27 15.77 -0.06
C ARG A 92 -0.53 14.98 0.95
N SER A 93 -1.45 15.65 1.66
CA SER A 93 -2.28 15.00 2.68
C SER A 93 -3.31 14.03 2.05
N PRO A 94 -3.80 13.01 2.78
CA PRO A 94 -4.84 12.11 2.29
C PRO A 94 -6.12 12.83 1.82
N ARG A 95 -6.53 13.88 2.55
CA ARG A 95 -7.72 14.68 2.21
C ARG A 95 -7.52 15.48 0.92
N THR A 96 -6.36 16.10 0.77
CA THR A 96 -5.97 16.82 -0.45
C THR A 96 -5.92 15.87 -1.63
N TYR A 97 -5.29 14.70 -1.47
CA TYR A 97 -5.18 13.68 -2.49
C TYR A 97 -6.55 13.22 -3.03
N ARG A 98 -7.54 12.97 -2.14
CA ARG A 98 -8.91 12.62 -2.54
C ARG A 98 -9.57 13.71 -3.36
N LYS A 99 -9.44 14.99 -2.95
CA LYS A 99 -10.06 16.11 -3.68
C LYS A 99 -9.48 16.29 -5.08
N GLU A 100 -8.18 16.06 -5.24
CA GLU A 100 -7.47 16.23 -6.51
C GLU A 100 -7.60 15.04 -7.45
N THR A 101 -7.94 13.86 -6.92
CA THR A 101 -7.97 12.62 -7.69
C THR A 101 -9.36 11.98 -7.62
N PRO A 102 -10.35 12.52 -8.35
CA PRO A 102 -11.66 11.86 -8.44
C PRO A 102 -11.51 10.47 -9.06
N ALA A 103 -12.42 9.56 -8.68
CA ALA A 103 -12.51 8.23 -9.29
C ALA A 103 -12.51 8.39 -10.81
N THR A 104 -11.55 7.76 -11.49
CA THR A 104 -11.48 7.83 -12.95
C THR A 104 -12.54 6.88 -13.50
N GLY A 105 -13.79 7.32 -13.51
CA GLY A 105 -14.81 6.71 -14.33
C GLY A 105 -14.41 6.95 -15.78
N VAL A 106 -13.91 5.93 -16.47
CA VAL A 106 -13.79 5.98 -17.94
C VAL A 106 -15.19 6.32 -18.46
N PRO A 107 -15.38 7.43 -19.18
CA PRO A 107 -16.70 7.76 -19.70
C PRO A 107 -17.22 6.58 -20.51
N THR A 108 -18.49 6.23 -20.35
CA THR A 108 -19.08 5.05 -20.99
C THR A 108 -18.89 5.06 -22.51
N CYS A 109 -18.84 6.23 -23.14
CA CYS A 109 -18.52 6.38 -24.56
C CYS A 109 -17.10 5.90 -24.94
N PHE A 110 -16.11 6.11 -24.09
CA PHE A 110 -14.76 5.56 -24.28
C PHE A 110 -14.78 4.05 -24.07
N ALA A 111 -15.36 3.56 -22.97
CA ALA A 111 -15.44 2.11 -22.74
C ALA A 111 -16.13 1.37 -23.91
N MET A 112 -17.22 1.93 -24.46
CA MET A 112 -17.90 1.38 -25.63
C MET A 112 -17.09 1.48 -26.93
N ALA A 113 -16.34 2.56 -27.14
CA ALA A 113 -15.50 2.72 -28.34
C ALA A 113 -14.36 1.69 -28.39
N TRP A 114 -13.76 1.39 -27.23
CA TRP A 114 -12.64 0.44 -27.12
C TRP A 114 -13.08 -1.04 -27.05
N MET A 115 -14.33 -1.31 -26.67
CA MET A 115 -14.89 -2.67 -26.60
C MET A 115 -15.75 -3.05 -27.81
N ARG A 116 -15.85 -2.20 -28.84
CA ARG A 116 -16.56 -2.56 -30.08
C ARG A 116 -15.79 -3.67 -30.81
N PRO A 117 -16.40 -4.82 -31.11
CA PRO A 117 -15.74 -5.85 -31.91
C PRO A 117 -15.45 -5.29 -33.30
N SER A 118 -14.19 -5.37 -33.76
CA SER A 118 -13.86 -5.14 -35.16
C SER A 118 -14.49 -6.25 -35.99
N SER A 119 -15.43 -5.89 -36.87
CA SER A 119 -15.95 -6.79 -37.91
C SER A 119 -14.88 -7.09 -38.95
#